data_AF-X1SR73-F1
#
_entry.id   AF-X1SR73-F1
#
_cell.length_a   1.000
_cell.length_b   1.000
_cell.length_c   1.000
_cell.angle_alpha   90.00
_cell.angle_beta   90.00
_cell.angle_gamma   90.00
#
_symmetry.space_group_name_H-M   'P 1'
#
loop_
_entity.id
_entity.type
_entity.pdbx_description
1 polymer ?
#
loop_
_entity_poly.entity_id
_entity_poly.type
_entity_poly.pdbx_seq_one_letter_code
_entity_poly.pdbx_strand_id
1 'polypeptide(L)'
;RMKEELQKGRTLGAAIEAGFNRAWTAIRDSNVTTFIVCIILIWVGSQIVAGAPVQGFGLTLLIGVAVSMFTAILVTRTLLRLFVGTRLSPKTRLFSPYRGKKDV
;
A
#
# COMPACT_ATOMS: atom_id res chain seq x y z
N ARG A 1 8.58 -0.52 -9.07
CA ARG A 1 7.42 0.01 -9.84
C ARG A 1 7.47 1.52 -10.06
N MET A 2 7.44 2.39 -9.05
CA MET A 2 7.57 3.86 -9.26
C MET A 2 8.85 4.24 -10.03
N LYS A 3 9.99 3.59 -9.71
CA LYS A 3 11.26 3.73 -10.44
C LYS A 3 11.18 3.31 -11.91
N GLU A 4 10.35 2.32 -12.24
CA GLU A 4 10.15 1.84 -13.63
C GLU A 4 9.32 2.84 -14.45
N GLU A 5 8.32 3.49 -13.84
CA GLU A 5 7.54 4.54 -14.51
C GLU A 5 8.36 5.83 -14.70
N LEU A 6 9.27 6.14 -13.77
CA LEU A 6 10.28 7.19 -13.94
C LEU A 6 11.26 6.89 -15.09
N GLN A 7 11.65 5.62 -15.24
CA GLN A 7 12.50 5.17 -16.35
C GLN A 7 11.80 5.30 -17.72
N LYS A 8 10.47 5.22 -17.77
CA LYS A 8 9.67 5.46 -19.00
C LYS A 8 9.53 6.93 -19.38
N GLY A 9 10.15 7.85 -18.64
CA GLY A 9 10.16 9.29 -18.94
C GLY A 9 8.92 10.05 -18.48
N ARG A 10 8.07 9.44 -17.64
CA ARG A 10 6.94 10.15 -17.02
C ARG A 10 7.43 11.15 -15.98
N THR A 11 6.70 12.25 -15.82
CA THR A 11 6.97 13.26 -14.77
C THR A 11 6.92 12.60 -13.40
N LEU A 12 7.67 13.15 -12.43
CA LEU A 12 7.77 12.59 -11.07
C LEU A 12 6.38 12.40 -10.43
N GLY A 13 5.49 13.38 -10.60
CA GLY A 13 4.09 13.28 -10.15
C GLY A 13 3.32 12.14 -10.83
N ALA A 14 3.39 12.03 -12.17
CA ALA A 14 2.70 10.97 -12.90
C ALA A 14 3.23 9.56 -12.58
N ALA A 15 4.52 9.41 -12.33
CA ALA A 15 5.12 8.14 -11.94
C ALA A 15 4.74 7.73 -10.50
N ILE A 16 4.61 8.70 -9.58
CA ILE A 16 4.10 8.48 -8.22
C ILE A 16 2.63 8.03 -8.27
N GLU A 17 1.78 8.76 -9.00
CA GLU A 17 0.35 8.45 -9.13
C GLU A 17 0.14 7.04 -9.71
N ALA A 18 0.84 6.73 -10.81
CA ALA A 18 0.76 5.43 -11.47
C ALA A 18 1.29 4.28 -10.59
N GLY A 19 2.38 4.52 -9.85
CA GLY A 19 2.93 3.57 -8.91
C GLY A 19 2.00 3.32 -7.72
N PHE A 20 1.39 4.38 -7.19
CA PHE A 20 0.46 4.32 -6.07
C PHE A 20 -0.83 3.58 -6.45
N ASN A 21 -1.41 3.87 -7.62
CA ASN A 21 -2.67 3.23 -8.05
C ASN A 21 -2.55 1.70 -8.15
N ARG A 22 -1.41 1.21 -8.68
CA ARG A 22 -1.14 -0.24 -8.75
C ARG A 22 -0.79 -0.85 -7.39
N ALA A 23 0.02 -0.16 -6.58
CA ALA A 23 0.37 -0.62 -5.25
C ALA A 23 -0.87 -0.68 -4.34
N TRP A 24 -1.81 0.25 -4.49
CA TRP A 24 -3.06 0.33 -3.76
C TRP A 24 -3.93 -0.91 -3.94
N THR A 25 -4.15 -1.35 -5.17
CA THR A 25 -4.91 -2.58 -5.46
C THR A 25 -4.27 -3.79 -4.80
N ALA A 26 -2.94 -3.94 -4.90
CA ALA A 26 -2.22 -5.05 -4.28
C ALA A 26 -2.31 -5.03 -2.73
N ILE A 27 -2.18 -3.85 -2.11
CA ILE A 27 -2.33 -3.69 -0.66
C ILE A 27 -3.76 -4.04 -0.24
N ARG A 28 -4.77 -3.51 -0.92
CA ARG A 28 -6.18 -3.79 -0.60
C ARG A 28 -6.47 -5.28 -0.72
N ASP A 29 -6.10 -5.92 -1.82
CA ASP A 29 -6.39 -7.33 -2.06
C ASP A 29 -5.73 -8.22 -0.99
N SER A 30 -4.50 -7.88 -0.56
CA SER A 30 -3.82 -8.58 0.54
C SER A 30 -4.49 -8.40 1.91
N ASN A 31 -5.14 -7.27 2.16
CA ASN A 31 -5.88 -7.05 3.41
C ASN A 31 -7.28 -7.69 3.36
N VAL A 32 -7.91 -7.75 2.18
CA VAL A 32 -9.21 -8.39 1.96
C VAL A 32 -9.16 -9.89 2.28
N THR A 33 -8.11 -10.60 1.87
CA THR A 33 -7.92 -12.01 2.26
C THR A 33 -7.84 -12.18 3.78
N THR A 34 -7.22 -11.22 4.48
CA THR A 34 -7.15 -11.25 5.94
C THR A 34 -8.51 -10.99 6.59
N PHE A 35 -9.31 -10.07 6.04
CA PHE A 35 -10.69 -9.87 6.50
C PHE A 35 -11.55 -11.13 6.33
N ILE A 36 -11.36 -11.88 5.24
CA ILE A 36 -12.03 -13.18 5.06
C ILE A 36 -11.62 -14.15 6.17
N VAL A 37 -10.33 -14.23 6.51
CA VAL A 37 -9.84 -15.06 7.63
C VAL A 37 -10.47 -14.62 8.95
N CYS A 38 -10.55 -13.31 9.24
CA CYS A 38 -11.21 -12.83 10.46
C CYS A 38 -12.68 -13.24 10.55
N ILE A 39 -13.42 -13.13 9.45
CA ILE A 39 -14.83 -13.53 9.39
C ILE A 39 -14.96 -15.03 9.66
N ILE A 40 -14.09 -15.85 9.06
CA ILE A 40 -14.06 -17.29 9.30
C ILE A 40 -13.74 -17.58 10.78
N LEU A 41 -12.76 -16.90 11.37
CA LEU A 41 -12.40 -17.08 12.79
C LEU A 41 -13.55 -16.75 13.73
N ILE A 42 -14.28 -15.66 13.47
CA ILE A 42 -15.46 -15.26 14.25
C ILE A 42 -16.59 -16.29 14.08
N TRP A 43 -16.81 -16.79 12.87
CA TRP A 43 -17.81 -17.81 12.59
C TRP A 43 -17.47 -19.15 13.27
N VAL A 44 -16.22 -19.62 13.18
CA VAL A 44 -15.75 -20.84 13.85
C VAL A 44 -15.83 -20.73 15.36
N GLY A 45 -15.41 -19.59 15.93
CA GLY A 45 -15.45 -19.36 17.38
C GLY A 45 -16.85 -19.23 17.98
N SER A 46 -17.87 -18.95 17.17
CA SER A 46 -19.26 -18.84 17.61
C SER A 46 -20.10 -20.08 17.28
N GLN A 47 -19.86 -20.75 16.15
CA GLN A 47 -20.72 -21.82 15.63
C GLN A 47 -20.14 -23.23 15.81
N ILE A 48 -18.82 -23.41 15.81
CA ILE A 48 -18.18 -24.74 15.86
C ILE A 48 -17.65 -25.06 17.25
N VAL A 49 -16.96 -24.12 17.90
CA VAL A 49 -16.38 -24.30 19.24
C VAL A 49 -16.89 -23.21 20.16
N ALA A 50 -18.03 -23.45 20.81
CA ALA A 50 -18.62 -22.51 21.75
C ALA A 50 -17.63 -22.20 22.89
N GLY A 51 -17.17 -20.95 22.97
CA GLY A 51 -16.21 -20.48 23.99
C GLY A 51 -14.75 -20.46 23.54
N ALA A 52 -14.45 -20.71 22.26
CA ALA A 52 -13.08 -20.59 21.79
C ALA A 52 -12.61 -19.11 21.83
N PRO A 53 -11.44 -18.82 22.43
CA PRO A 53 -10.89 -17.45 22.51
C PRO A 53 -10.59 -16.83 21.13
N VAL A 54 -10.66 -17.64 20.07
CA VAL A 54 -10.45 -17.24 18.67
C VAL A 54 -11.44 -16.18 18.18
N GLN A 55 -12.64 -16.06 18.78
CA GLN A 55 -13.60 -15.02 18.40
C GLN A 55 -13.06 -13.62 18.74
N GLY A 56 -12.50 -13.44 19.94
CA GLY A 56 -11.89 -12.17 20.36
C GLY A 56 -10.62 -11.85 19.58
N PHE A 57 -9.83 -12.89 19.28
CA PHE A 57 -8.67 -12.77 18.38
C PHE A 57 -9.06 -12.31 16.97
N GLY A 58 -10.09 -12.92 16.36
CA GLY A 58 -10.58 -12.54 15.05
C GLY A 58 -11.07 -11.09 14.99
N LEU A 59 -11.78 -10.63 16.02
CA LEU A 59 -12.26 -9.25 16.11
C LEU A 59 -11.12 -8.23 16.25
N THR A 60 -10.16 -8.48 17.14
CA THR A 60 -9.00 -7.60 17.33
C THR A 60 -8.13 -7.55 16.07
N LEU A 61 -7.94 -8.68 15.39
CA LEU A 61 -7.20 -8.75 14.14
C LEU A 61 -7.92 -8.00 13.01
N LEU A 62 -9.25 -8.10 12.92
CA LEU A 62 -10.06 -7.34 11.97
C LEU A 62 -9.87 -5.83 12.14
N ILE A 63 -9.97 -5.34 13.37
CA ILE A 63 -9.79 -3.91 13.69
C ILE A 63 -8.34 -3.48 13.39
N GLY A 64 -7.35 -4.28 13.80
CA GLY A 64 -5.94 -3.99 13.58
C GLY A 64 -5.59 -3.86 12.09
N VAL A 65 -6.09 -4.77 11.26
CA VAL A 65 -5.88 -4.74 9.80
C VAL A 65 -6.54 -3.51 9.17
N ALA A 66 -7.78 -3.19 9.58
CA ALA A 66 -8.48 -2.01 9.08
C ALA A 66 -7.74 -0.71 9.42
N VAL A 67 -7.32 -0.54 10.68
CA VAL A 67 -6.56 0.64 11.13
C VAL A 67 -5.19 0.71 10.46
N SER A 68 -4.49 -0.42 10.32
CA SER A 68 -3.19 -0.50 9.65
C SER A 68 -3.29 -0.09 8.18
N MET A 69 -4.28 -0.61 7.45
CA MET A 69 -4.50 -0.28 6.04
C MET A 69 -4.83 1.22 5.87
N PHE A 70 -5.70 1.77 6.73
CA PHE A 70 -6.02 3.19 6.72
C PHE A 70 -4.77 4.07 6.98
N THR A 71 -3.99 3.71 7.99
CA THR A 71 -2.75 4.39 8.35
C THR A 71 -1.75 4.33 7.20
N ALA A 72 -1.57 3.18 6.56
CA ALA A 72 -0.66 3.02 5.42
C ALA A 72 -0.98 4.00 4.28
N ILE A 73 -2.26 4.24 3.98
CA ILE A 73 -2.68 5.19 2.92
C ILE A 73 -2.36 6.62 3.31
N LEU A 74 -2.79 7.02 4.52
CA LEU A 74 -2.63 8.39 4.98
C LEU A 74 -1.16 8.75 5.12
N VAL A 75 -0.37 7.85 5.73
CA VAL A 75 1.07 8.03 5.89
C VAL A 75 1.74 8.10 4.53
N THR A 76 1.43 7.19 3.60
CA THR A 76 2.04 7.21 2.27
C THR A 76 1.70 8.48 1.51
N ARG A 77 0.44 8.94 1.51
CA ARG A 77 0.05 10.21 0.86
C ARG A 77 0.74 11.41 1.49
N THR A 78 0.82 11.46 2.82
CA THR A 78 1.43 12.58 3.55
C THR A 78 2.94 12.62 3.33
N LEU A 79 3.61 11.46 3.39
CA LEU A 79 5.04 11.31 3.20
C LEU A 79 5.42 11.68 1.75
N LEU A 80 4.67 11.20 0.74
CA LEU A 80 4.89 11.59 -0.66
C LEU A 80 4.70 13.09 -0.90
N ARG A 81 3.67 13.72 -0.30
CA ARG A 81 3.46 15.18 -0.40
C ARG A 81 4.61 15.97 0.25
N LEU A 82 5.08 15.55 1.43
CA LEU A 82 6.25 16.16 2.09
C LEU A 82 7.53 16.02 1.27
N PHE A 83 7.75 14.86 0.65
CA PHE A 83 8.90 14.61 -0.22
C PHE A 83 8.86 15.44 -1.51
N VAL A 84 7.68 15.67 -2.09
CA VAL A 84 7.53 16.55 -3.27
C VAL A 84 7.66 18.03 -2.90
N GLY A 85 7.23 18.42 -1.69
CA GLY A 85 7.33 19.80 -1.18
C GLY A 85 8.73 20.23 -0.73
N THR A 86 9.67 19.30 -0.57
CA THR A 86 11.06 19.60 -0.16
C THR A 86 11.98 19.83 -1.37
N ARG A 87 13.10 20.55 -1.16
CA ARG A 87 14.08 20.98 -2.19
C ARG A 87 14.76 19.86 -3.01
N LEU A 88 14.38 18.58 -2.84
CA LEU A 88 14.81 17.47 -3.70
C LEU A 88 14.02 17.36 -5.01
N SER A 89 12.86 18.02 -5.12
CA SER A 89 12.00 18.07 -6.31
C SER A 89 12.73 18.42 -7.63
N PRO A 90 13.75 19.32 -7.67
CA PRO A 90 14.42 19.66 -8.93
C PRO A 90 15.44 18.60 -9.41
N LYS A 91 15.87 17.66 -8.57
CA LYS A 91 16.92 16.67 -8.92
C LYS A 91 16.32 15.32 -9.33
N THR A 92 15.49 15.31 -10.36
CA THR A 92 15.06 14.09 -11.08
C THR A 92 16.23 13.24 -11.58
N ARG A 93 17.42 13.85 -11.79
CA ARG A 93 18.69 13.15 -12.10
C ARG A 93 19.21 12.23 -11.00
N LEU A 94 18.80 12.39 -9.74
CA LEU A 94 19.25 11.53 -8.63
C LEU A 94 18.44 10.22 -8.55
N PHE A 95 17.17 10.26 -8.96
CA PHE A 95 16.26 9.12 -8.89
C PHE A 95 16.31 8.20 -10.12
N SER A 96 16.99 8.63 -11.19
CA SER A 96 17.27 7.82 -12.37
C SER A 96 18.66 8.15 -12.94
N PRO A 97 19.71 7.40 -12.56
CA PRO A 97 21.06 7.61 -13.10
C PRO A 97 21.26 7.05 -14.52
N TYR A 98 20.32 6.22 -15.03
CA TYR A 98 20.41 5.65 -16.38
C TYR A 98 19.30 6.18 -17.28
N ARG A 99 19.58 7.33 -17.90
CA ARG A 99 18.89 7.78 -19.11
C ARG A 99 19.46 6.96 -20.27
N GLY A 100 18.93 5.74 -20.44
CA GLY A 100 19.16 4.97 -21.65
C GLY A 100 18.74 5.82 -22.84
N LYS A 101 19.75 6.29 -23.58
CA LYS A 101 19.64 7.03 -24.82
C LYS A 101 18.74 6.21 -25.76
N LYS A 102 17.54 6.72 -26.08
CA LYS A 102 16.83 6.24 -27.26
C LYS A 102 17.55 6.85 -28.44
N ASP A 103 18.53 6.11 -28.94
CA ASP A 103 19.03 6.28 -30.29
C ASP A 103 17.95 5.74 -31.24
N VAL A 104 17.41 6.68 -32.04
CA VAL A 104 16.62 6.53 -33.28
C VAL A 104 15.31 5.75 -33.20
#